data_AF-A0A4U6X660-F1
#
_entry.id   AF-A0A4U6X660-F1
#
_cell.length_a   1.000
_cell.length_b   1.000
_cell.length_c   1.000
_cell.angle_alpha   90.00
_cell.angle_beta   90.00
_cell.angle_gamma   90.00
#
_symmetry.space_group_name_H-M   'P 1'
#
loop_
_entity.id
_entity.type
_entity.pdbx_description
1 polymer ?
#
loop_
_entity_poly.entity_id
_entity_poly.type
_entity_poly.pdbx_seq_one_letter_code
_entity_poly.pdbx_strand_id
1 'polypeptide(L)'
;MQYLSLLPRTPLPVSLIALDNPSSDAFIMPLTTESLHSAQASEFAKYGSRRSVVHSTKGIVSCTQPLAAKCGIQVLQAGGNAA
;
A
#
# COMPACT_ATOMS: atom_id res chain seq x y z
N MET A 1 7.72 61.05 -16.25
CA MET A 1 6.95 61.11 -14.99
C MET A 1 5.76 60.20 -15.16
N GLN A 2 5.93 58.91 -14.86
CA GLN A 2 5.44 58.25 -13.62
C GLN A 2 3.88 58.13 -13.63
N TYR A 3 3.19 57.00 -13.42
CA TYR A 3 3.51 55.71 -12.80
C TYR A 3 2.40 54.67 -13.14
N LEU A 4 2.82 53.40 -13.24
CA LEU A 4 2.12 52.16 -12.84
C LEU A 4 0.66 51.88 -13.25
N SER A 5 0.51 51.01 -14.26
CA SER A 5 -0.65 50.15 -14.50
C SER A 5 -0.30 48.71 -14.11
N LEU A 6 -0.76 48.19 -12.97
CA LEU A 6 -0.62 46.77 -12.60
C LEU A 6 -1.58 46.40 -11.45
N LEU A 7 -2.69 45.76 -11.79
CA LEU A 7 -3.44 44.90 -10.87
C LEU A 7 -3.94 43.69 -11.65
N PRO A 8 -3.54 42.47 -11.23
CA PRO A 8 -4.45 41.34 -11.29
C PRO A 8 -4.76 40.77 -9.90
N ARG A 9 -6.04 40.42 -9.78
CA ARG A 9 -6.79 39.75 -8.72
C ARG A 9 -6.07 38.52 -8.12
N THR A 10 -6.15 38.35 -6.80
CA THR A 10 -6.86 37.23 -6.13
C THR A 10 -7.11 37.54 -4.64
N PRO A 11 -8.26 37.12 -4.06
CA PRO A 11 -8.66 37.45 -2.68
C PRO A 11 -8.27 36.40 -1.63
N LEU A 12 -7.95 36.88 -0.42
CA LEU A 12 -7.74 36.12 0.81
C LEU A 12 -9.07 35.79 1.54
N PRO A 13 -9.08 34.87 2.54
CA PRO A 13 -10.24 34.03 2.87
C PRO A 13 -11.12 34.59 4.00
N VAL A 14 -12.44 34.40 3.88
CA VAL A 14 -13.41 34.65 4.95
C VAL A 14 -14.52 33.60 4.89
N SER A 15 -14.58 32.71 5.88
CA SER A 15 -15.83 32.33 6.58
C SER A 15 -15.57 31.23 7.62
N LEU A 16 -15.55 31.69 8.87
CA LEU A 16 -15.99 30.98 10.07
C LEU A 16 -17.52 30.71 9.98
N ILE A 17 -18.06 29.84 10.86
CA ILE A 17 -19.49 29.51 11.14
C ILE A 17 -19.92 28.18 10.45
N ALA A 18 -20.51 27.16 11.07
CA ALA A 18 -21.30 27.05 12.30
C ALA A 18 -21.21 25.65 12.92
N LEU A 19 -21.61 25.60 14.19
CA LEU A 19 -21.97 24.43 14.99
C LEU A 19 -22.96 23.51 14.28
N ASP A 20 -22.70 22.21 14.30
CA ASP A 20 -23.70 21.24 14.78
C ASP A 20 -22.96 20.02 15.35
N ASN A 21 -23.31 19.66 16.58
CA ASN A 21 -22.86 18.44 17.22
C ASN A 21 -24.08 17.55 17.41
N PRO A 22 -24.11 16.36 16.79
CA PRO A 22 -24.78 15.25 17.40
C PRO A 22 -23.76 14.14 17.69
N SER A 23 -23.58 13.91 18.98
CA SER A 23 -23.46 12.61 19.65
C SER A 23 -23.66 11.36 18.79
N SER A 24 -22.84 10.35 19.11
CA SER A 24 -22.95 8.89 18.82
C SER A 24 -22.40 8.37 17.49
N ASP A 25 -21.08 8.11 17.45
CA ASP A 25 -20.51 6.82 16.99
C ASP A 25 -18.98 6.86 17.11
N ALA A 26 -18.50 6.74 18.34
CA ALA A 26 -17.08 6.57 18.63
C ALA A 26 -16.63 5.14 18.29
N PHE A 27 -16.65 4.73 17.01
CA PHE A 27 -15.76 3.67 16.50
C PHE A 27 -15.71 3.60 14.96
N ILE A 28 -15.72 4.72 14.26
CA ILE A 28 -15.13 4.75 12.92
C ILE A 28 -13.85 5.55 13.09
N MET A 29 -12.73 4.85 13.32
CA MET A 29 -11.45 5.44 12.93
C MET A 29 -11.42 5.33 11.42
N PRO A 30 -11.69 6.40 10.64
CA PRO A 30 -11.47 6.34 9.22
C PRO A 30 -9.98 6.06 9.05
N LEU A 31 -9.66 4.88 8.53
CA LEU A 31 -8.30 4.49 8.25
C LEU A 31 -7.81 5.41 7.13
N THR A 32 -7.18 6.53 7.51
CA THR A 32 -6.72 7.53 6.57
C THR A 32 -5.64 6.90 5.71
N THR A 33 -5.53 7.31 4.44
CA THR A 33 -4.53 6.77 3.50
C THR A 33 -3.09 6.90 4.04
N GLU A 34 -2.86 7.90 4.88
CA GLU A 34 -1.60 8.17 5.59
C GLU A 34 -1.29 7.16 6.69
N SER A 35 -2.28 6.53 7.33
CA SER A 35 -2.03 5.48 8.34
C SER A 35 -1.75 4.12 7.71
N LEU A 36 -2.26 3.89 6.50
CA LEU A 36 -2.00 2.67 5.71
C LEU A 36 -0.55 2.58 5.26
N HIS A 37 0.05 3.73 4.96
CA HIS A 37 1.42 3.83 4.48
C HIS A 37 2.21 4.66 5.48
N SER A 38 2.71 4.01 6.55
CA SER A 38 3.68 4.68 7.40
C SER A 38 4.85 5.15 6.53
N ALA A 39 5.38 6.35 6.75
CA ALA A 39 6.58 6.82 6.05
C ALA A 39 7.77 5.85 6.24
N GLN A 40 7.73 4.96 7.24
CA GLN A 40 8.67 3.85 7.43
C GLN A 40 8.51 2.70 6.42
N ALA A 41 7.38 2.57 5.72
CA ALA A 41 7.24 1.62 4.62
C ALA A 41 8.22 1.89 3.47
N SER A 42 8.73 3.13 3.35
CA SER A 42 9.84 3.39 2.41
C SER A 42 11.17 2.75 2.87
N GLU A 43 11.28 2.31 4.13
CA GLU A 43 12.42 1.56 4.68
C GLU A 43 12.22 0.03 4.61
N PHE A 44 11.15 -0.46 3.96
CA PHE A 44 10.77 -1.89 3.88
C PHE A 44 11.87 -2.80 3.30
N ALA A 45 12.86 -2.22 2.62
CA ALA A 45 14.07 -2.93 2.20
C ALA A 45 15.30 -2.00 2.30
N LYS A 46 15.67 -1.61 3.53
CA LYS A 46 16.89 -0.82 3.82
C LYS A 46 18.16 -1.37 3.16
N TYR A 47 18.23 -2.68 3.00
CA TYR A 47 19.33 -3.38 2.34
C TYR A 47 18.78 -4.30 1.25
N GLY A 48 19.51 -4.44 0.15
CA GLY A 48 19.14 -5.33 -0.94
C GLY A 48 19.05 -6.79 -0.46
N SER A 49 17.89 -7.41 -0.62
CA SER A 49 17.71 -8.84 -0.41
C SER A 49 18.17 -9.62 -1.65
N ARG A 50 18.68 -10.83 -1.46
CA ARG A 50 19.01 -11.76 -2.55
C ARG A 50 18.21 -13.05 -2.35
N ARG A 51 17.57 -13.53 -3.42
CA ARG A 51 16.94 -14.86 -3.45
C ARG A 51 17.79 -15.76 -4.34
N SER A 52 18.36 -16.79 -3.75
CA SER A 52 19.11 -17.79 -4.52
C SER A 52 18.17 -18.57 -5.43
N VAL A 53 18.69 -19.02 -6.57
CA VAL A 53 17.97 -19.95 -7.44
C VAL A 53 17.73 -21.25 -6.67
N VAL A 54 16.48 -21.75 -6.72
CA VAL A 54 16.09 -22.99 -6.06
C VAL A 54 16.28 -24.15 -7.05
N HIS A 55 16.93 -25.21 -6.59
CA HIS A 55 17.19 -26.42 -7.37
C HIS A 55 16.51 -27.64 -6.72
N SER A 56 16.07 -28.60 -7.53
CA SER A 56 15.51 -29.87 -7.07
C SER A 56 15.65 -30.92 -8.17
N THR A 57 15.80 -32.18 -7.79
CA THR A 57 15.89 -33.32 -8.72
C THR A 57 14.56 -34.03 -8.94
N LYS A 58 13.58 -33.83 -8.06
CA LYS A 58 12.29 -34.56 -8.05
C LYS A 58 11.09 -33.72 -8.50
N GLY A 59 11.29 -32.42 -8.71
CA GLY A 59 10.23 -31.47 -9.08
C GLY A 59 10.30 -30.17 -8.26
N ILE A 60 9.77 -29.09 -8.84
CA ILE A 60 9.70 -27.74 -8.27
C ILE A 60 8.29 -27.19 -8.52
N VAL A 61 7.74 -26.47 -7.54
CA VAL A 61 6.50 -25.68 -7.69
C VAL A 61 6.82 -24.22 -7.39
N SER A 62 6.49 -23.32 -8.33
CA SER A 62 6.67 -21.88 -8.21
C SER A 62 5.33 -21.18 -8.43
N CYS A 63 4.90 -20.38 -7.46
CA CYS A 63 3.66 -19.62 -7.53
C CYS A 63 3.70 -18.41 -6.59
N THR A 64 2.76 -17.48 -6.78
CA THR A 64 2.68 -16.23 -6.01
C THR A 64 2.25 -16.46 -4.56
N GLN A 65 1.44 -17.50 -4.31
CA GLN A 65 0.93 -17.83 -2.98
C GLN A 65 1.67 -19.02 -2.37
N PRO A 66 2.31 -18.89 -1.19
CA PRO A 66 3.09 -19.98 -0.59
C PRO A 66 2.22 -21.20 -0.22
N LEU A 67 0.95 -21.00 0.11
CA LEU A 67 0.03 -22.10 0.40
C LEU A 67 -0.28 -22.93 -0.86
N ALA A 68 -0.40 -22.30 -2.02
CA ALA A 68 -0.56 -23.01 -3.29
C ALA A 68 0.71 -23.81 -3.63
N ALA A 69 1.89 -23.29 -3.32
CA ALA A 69 3.16 -24.01 -3.51
C ALA A 69 3.16 -25.30 -2.68
N LYS A 70 2.74 -25.21 -1.41
CA LYS A 70 2.63 -26.36 -0.52
C LYS A 70 1.67 -27.42 -1.06
N CYS A 71 0.50 -27.00 -1.57
CA CYS A 71 -0.46 -27.90 -2.21
C CYS A 71 0.15 -28.63 -3.42
N GLY A 72 0.79 -27.89 -4.33
CA GLY A 72 1.44 -28.48 -5.51
C GLY A 72 2.54 -29.48 -5.13
N ILE A 73 3.33 -29.18 -4.09
CA ILE A 73 4.35 -30.12 -3.58
C ILE A 73 3.70 -31.40 -3.05
N GLN A 74 2.55 -31.32 -2.37
CA GLN A 74 1.83 -32.51 -1.90
C GLN A 74 1.33 -33.38 -3.06
N VAL A 75 0.86 -32.77 -4.15
CA VAL A 75 0.44 -33.51 -5.36
C VAL A 75 1.62 -34.26 -5.98
N LEU A 76 2.78 -33.60 -6.14
CA LEU A 76 3.99 -34.26 -6.64
C LEU A 76 4.46 -35.40 -5.72
N GLN A 77 4.35 -35.22 -4.39
CA GLN A 77 4.69 -36.26 -3.41
C GLN A 77 3.74 -37.46 -3.47
N ALA A 78 2.48 -37.25 -3.79
CA ALA A 78 1.48 -38.30 -3.99
C ALA A 78 1.65 -39.06 -5.33
N GLY A 79 2.63 -38.70 -6.15
CA GLY A 79 2.90 -39.32 -7.45
C GLY A 79 2.19 -38.64 -8.63
N GLY A 80 1.60 -37.45 -8.43
CA GLY A 80 1.09 -36.63 -9.51
C GLY A 80 2.18 -36.06 -10.42
N ASN A 81 1.79 -35.48 -11.55
CA ASN A 81 2.68 -34.81 -12.50
C ASN A 81 2.41 -33.29 -12.51
N ALA A 82 3.07 -32.56 -13.41
CA ALA A 82 3.01 -31.10 -13.46
C ALA A 82 1.81 -30.51 -14.24
N ALA A 83 0.89 -31.35 -14.72
CA ALA A 83 -0.19 -30.97 -15.62
C ALA A 83 -1.49 -30.63 -14.88
#